data_AF-A0A9P8IRQ4-F1
#
_entry.id   AF-A0A9P8IRQ4-F1
#
_cell.length_a   1.000
_cell.length_b   1.000
_cell.length_c   1.000
_cell.angle_alpha   90.00
_cell.angle_beta   90.00
_cell.angle_gamma   90.00
#
_symmetry.space_group_name_H-M   'P 1'
#
loop_
_entity.id
_entity.type
_entity.pdbx_description
1 polymer ?
#
loop_
_entity_poly.entity_id
_entity_poly.type
_entity_poly.pdbx_seq_one_letter_code
_entity_poly.pdbx_strand_id
1 'polypeptide(L)'
;MLQVEAPLFMWNVLEIMYHMVRLGQTQLLGMLLMQLVELASNTHEMQHPVIKMLKSLQRAVYLWEKHATLEKMNLLEQAWGLNADIIFRNYDSRLLAMYYRLVWESSCIKLGEDQLDGLDKWFSAVKSKIPHEDSYFRQAVLFNDPNSTEDAEPPRDYEITKALCVSAIQHRCTMTFGESNMSSLVRLGLLKSRVLDEIDEQPSDEIPQSQTRFQARVMAYLMKVLMDVDRELGLDVNVADRMRNKIALREFGYSSTSPQVIYDMWQLEAFLQKEGDVAEAEKIRNETYKRLEEYVDQVPVDEV
;
A
#
# COMPACT_ATOMS: atom_id res chain seq x y z
N MET A 1 4.51 14.66 17.77
CA MET A 1 4.61 13.55 16.80
C MET A 1 3.27 13.18 16.16
N LEU A 2 2.17 13.01 16.92
CA LEU A 2 0.85 12.64 16.37
C LEU A 2 0.08 13.69 15.53
N GLN A 3 0.51 14.95 15.45
CA GLN A 3 -0.32 16.01 14.82
C GLN A 3 -0.30 16.01 13.28
N VAL A 4 0.73 15.47 12.64
CA VAL A 4 0.85 15.43 11.16
C VAL A 4 0.68 13.99 10.63
N GLU A 5 0.93 12.99 11.47
CA GLU A 5 0.91 11.56 11.11
C GLU A 5 -0.39 10.83 11.48
N ALA A 6 -1.32 11.48 12.17
CA ALA A 6 -2.56 10.86 12.65
C ALA A 6 -3.30 10.05 11.55
N PRO A 7 -3.47 10.52 10.31
CA PRO A 7 -4.22 9.75 9.32
C PRO A 7 -3.49 8.51 8.81
N LEU A 8 -2.15 8.57 8.68
CA LEU A 8 -1.31 7.42 8.31
C LEU A 8 -1.26 6.37 9.42
N PHE A 9 -1.11 6.85 10.65
CA PHE A 9 -1.15 6.01 11.83
C PHE A 9 -2.49 5.27 11.91
N MET A 10 -3.60 6.00 11.83
CA MET A 10 -4.95 5.41 11.89
C MET A 10 -5.18 4.40 10.76
N TRP A 11 -4.66 4.68 9.56
CA TRP A 11 -4.71 3.74 8.45
C TRP A 11 -3.96 2.44 8.71
N ASN A 12 -2.67 2.54 9.05
CA ASN A 12 -1.82 1.38 9.29
C ASN A 12 -2.39 0.54 10.44
N VAL A 13 -2.89 1.20 11.48
CA VAL A 13 -3.59 0.56 12.59
C VAL A 13 -4.81 -0.23 12.10
N LEU A 14 -5.69 0.37 11.29
CA LEU A 14 -6.88 -0.33 10.76
C LEU A 14 -6.51 -1.51 9.85
N GLU A 15 -5.47 -1.37 9.02
CA GLU A 15 -4.97 -2.44 8.15
C GLU A 15 -4.36 -3.60 8.94
N ILE A 16 -3.56 -3.30 9.97
CA ILE A 16 -3.03 -4.29 10.91
C ILE A 16 -4.18 -5.03 11.61
N MET A 17 -5.18 -4.29 12.10
CA MET A 17 -6.35 -4.89 12.74
C MET A 17 -7.12 -5.81 11.78
N TYR A 18 -7.28 -5.40 10.52
CA TYR A 18 -7.92 -6.22 9.48
C TYR A 18 -7.19 -7.54 9.28
N HIS A 19 -5.86 -7.50 9.17
CA HIS A 19 -5.05 -8.71 9.07
C HIS A 19 -5.14 -9.60 10.31
N MET A 20 -5.13 -9.02 11.52
CA MET A 20 -5.31 -9.77 12.76
C MET A 20 -6.67 -10.48 12.79
N VAL A 21 -7.75 -9.81 12.37
CA VAL A 21 -9.08 -10.44 12.24
C VAL A 21 -9.04 -11.57 11.21
N ARG A 22 -8.49 -11.31 10.01
CA ARG A 22 -8.40 -12.29 8.92
C ARG A 22 -7.64 -13.56 9.34
N LEU A 23 -6.59 -13.41 10.15
CA LEU A 23 -5.75 -14.49 10.65
C LEU A 23 -6.29 -15.13 11.96
N GLY A 24 -7.45 -14.68 12.46
CA GLY A 24 -8.04 -15.18 13.70
C GLY A 24 -7.29 -14.77 14.98
N GLN A 25 -6.41 -13.77 14.91
CA GLN A 25 -5.56 -13.28 16.00
C GLN A 25 -6.30 -12.28 16.91
N THR A 26 -7.45 -12.69 17.47
CA THR A 26 -8.33 -11.81 18.26
C THR A 26 -7.71 -11.35 19.58
N GLN A 27 -6.86 -12.17 20.21
CA GLN A 27 -6.15 -11.79 21.43
C GLN A 27 -5.13 -10.68 21.18
N LEU A 28 -4.35 -10.81 20.10
CA LEU A 28 -3.39 -9.78 19.68
C LEU A 28 -4.08 -8.47 19.32
N LEU A 29 -5.20 -8.55 18.62
CA LEU A 29 -6.06 -7.40 18.33
C LEU A 29 -6.53 -6.68 19.60
N GLY A 30 -6.98 -7.44 20.62
CA GLY A 30 -7.40 -6.89 21.90
C GLY A 30 -6.27 -6.18 22.65
N MET A 31 -5.07 -6.76 22.66
CA MET A 31 -3.88 -6.15 23.26
C MET A 31 -3.49 -4.84 22.55
N LEU A 32 -3.45 -4.86 21.21
CA LEU A 32 -3.15 -3.66 20.42
C LEU A 32 -4.16 -2.54 20.68
N LEU A 33 -5.46 -2.85 20.67
CA LEU A 33 -6.52 -1.85 20.93
C LEU A 33 -6.42 -1.24 22.33
N MET A 34 -6.10 -2.04 23.34
CA MET A 34 -5.90 -1.55 24.70
C MET A 34 -4.77 -0.52 24.75
N GLN A 35 -3.62 -0.85 24.17
CA GLN A 35 -2.45 0.03 24.13
C GLN A 35 -2.72 1.31 23.32
N LEU A 36 -3.40 1.21 22.18
CA LEU A 36 -3.76 2.38 21.38
C LEU A 36 -4.72 3.32 22.11
N VAL A 37 -5.70 2.79 22.85
CA VAL A 37 -6.62 3.60 23.66
C VAL A 37 -5.87 4.30 24.78
N GLU A 38 -4.95 3.61 25.46
CA GLU A 38 -4.12 4.18 26.52
C GLU A 38 -3.22 5.30 25.99
N LEU A 39 -2.47 5.02 24.91
CA LEU A 39 -1.60 5.99 24.26
C LEU A 39 -2.38 7.24 23.83
N ALA A 40 -3.52 7.07 23.14
CA ALA A 40 -4.34 8.18 22.68
C ALA A 40 -4.95 8.98 23.84
N SER A 41 -5.30 8.33 24.95
CA SER A 41 -5.82 9.00 26.15
C SER A 41 -4.75 9.82 26.87
N ASN A 42 -3.47 9.46 26.72
CA ASN A 42 -2.35 10.20 27.28
C ASN A 42 -1.93 11.40 26.40
N THR A 43 -2.24 11.38 25.11
CA THR A 43 -1.87 12.45 24.15
C THR A 43 -2.99 13.41 23.80
N HIS A 44 -4.26 13.01 23.91
CA HIS A 44 -5.41 13.81 23.51
C HIS A 44 -6.44 13.96 24.62
N GLU A 45 -7.25 15.02 24.55
CA GLU A 45 -8.40 15.18 25.44
C GLU A 45 -9.39 14.03 25.27
N MET A 46 -10.02 13.60 26.36
CA MET A 46 -10.96 12.46 26.39
C MET A 46 -12.09 12.48 25.35
N GLN A 47 -12.47 13.67 24.85
CA GLN A 47 -13.52 13.82 23.84
C GLN A 47 -13.02 13.68 22.40
N HIS A 48 -11.72 13.49 22.18
CA HIS A 48 -11.11 13.45 20.87
C HIS A 48 -11.69 12.31 20.00
N PRO A 49 -11.99 12.56 18.70
CA PRO A 49 -12.62 11.57 17.82
C PRO A 49 -11.87 10.25 17.72
N VAL A 50 -10.53 10.28 17.72
CA VAL A 50 -9.69 9.06 17.68
C VAL A 50 -9.90 8.19 18.92
N ILE A 51 -9.97 8.77 20.12
CA ILE A 51 -10.24 8.02 21.37
C ILE A 51 -11.63 7.39 21.30
N LYS A 52 -12.64 8.14 20.81
CA LYS A 52 -14.00 7.61 20.64
C LYS A 52 -14.02 6.44 19.67
N MET A 53 -13.34 6.56 18.53
CA MET A 53 -13.26 5.50 17.52
C MET A 53 -12.56 4.24 18.08
N LEU A 54 -11.40 4.38 18.72
CA LEU A 54 -10.65 3.28 19.31
C LEU A 54 -11.44 2.58 20.44
N LYS A 55 -12.11 3.34 21.32
CA LYS A 55 -12.98 2.75 22.36
C LYS A 55 -14.20 2.04 21.76
N SER A 56 -14.76 2.55 20.67
CA SER A 56 -15.86 1.88 19.95
C SER A 56 -15.40 0.57 19.32
N LEU A 57 -14.22 0.55 18.68
CA LEU A 57 -13.59 -0.68 18.16
C LEU A 57 -13.29 -1.66 19.30
N GLN A 58 -12.72 -1.20 20.40
CA GLN A 58 -12.44 -2.03 21.58
C GLN A 58 -13.71 -2.68 22.13
N ARG A 59 -14.82 -1.94 22.25
CA ARG A 59 -16.12 -2.48 22.66
C ARG A 59 -16.66 -3.48 21.64
N ALA A 60 -16.57 -3.18 20.35
CA ALA A 60 -17.00 -4.10 19.30
C ALA A 60 -16.20 -5.42 19.39
N VAL A 61 -14.88 -5.34 19.53
CA VAL A 61 -13.98 -6.50 19.66
C VAL A 61 -14.27 -7.33 20.91
N TYR A 62 -14.57 -6.68 22.03
CA TYR A 62 -14.94 -7.36 23.28
C TYR A 62 -16.28 -8.11 23.16
N LEU A 63 -17.23 -7.56 22.40
CA LEU A 63 -18.56 -8.15 22.18
C LEU A 63 -18.60 -9.20 21.07
N TRP A 64 -17.49 -9.41 20.37
CA TRP A 64 -17.44 -10.34 19.25
C TRP A 64 -17.40 -11.81 19.70
N GLU A 65 -18.43 -12.57 19.34
CA GLU A 65 -18.38 -14.02 19.43
C GLU A 65 -17.26 -14.61 18.55
N LYS A 66 -16.83 -15.83 18.88
CA LYS A 66 -15.63 -16.49 18.35
C LYS A 66 -15.66 -16.74 16.83
N HIS A 67 -16.80 -16.54 16.14
CA HIS A 67 -17.03 -17.03 14.77
C HIS A 67 -17.45 -15.99 13.70
N ALA A 68 -17.72 -14.73 14.05
CA ALA A 68 -18.25 -13.74 13.08
C ALA A 68 -17.18 -12.99 12.25
N THR A 69 -16.16 -13.68 11.69
CA THR A 69 -14.99 -13.03 11.04
C THR A 69 -15.36 -12.05 9.91
N LEU A 70 -16.36 -12.36 9.09
CA LEU A 70 -16.77 -11.51 7.97
C LEU A 70 -17.37 -10.17 8.43
N GLU A 71 -18.23 -10.18 9.45
CA GLU A 71 -18.84 -8.97 10.00
C GLU A 71 -17.78 -8.04 10.62
N LYS A 72 -16.74 -8.64 11.24
CA LYS A 72 -15.59 -7.92 11.81
C LYS A 72 -14.77 -7.22 10.75
N MET A 73 -14.52 -7.90 9.63
CA MET A 73 -13.81 -7.34 8.48
C MET A 73 -14.61 -6.20 7.86
N ASN A 74 -15.92 -6.38 7.66
CA ASN A 74 -16.79 -5.32 7.12
C ASN A 74 -16.81 -4.06 8.00
N LEU A 75 -16.80 -4.20 9.33
CA LEU A 75 -16.73 -3.05 10.24
C LEU A 75 -15.40 -2.28 10.10
N LEU A 76 -14.28 -2.99 9.98
CA LEU A 76 -12.97 -2.38 9.77
C LEU A 76 -12.87 -1.70 8.40
N GLU A 77 -13.47 -2.29 7.36
CA GLU A 77 -13.58 -1.68 6.03
C GLU A 77 -14.42 -0.39 6.09
N GLN A 78 -15.53 -0.37 6.84
CA GLN A 78 -16.34 0.84 7.04
C GLN A 78 -15.58 1.93 7.83
N ALA A 79 -14.89 1.55 8.92
CA ALA A 79 -14.10 2.49 9.72
C ALA A 79 -13.00 3.15 8.89
N TRP A 80 -12.37 2.38 8.01
CA TRP A 80 -11.42 2.89 7.05
C TRP A 80 -12.07 3.78 6.00
N GLY A 81 -13.25 3.42 5.46
CA GLY A 81 -13.95 4.23 4.47
C GLY A 81 -14.29 5.61 5.00
N LEU A 82 -14.65 5.69 6.28
CA LEU A 82 -14.85 6.94 7.01
C LEU A 82 -13.54 7.71 7.21
N ASN A 83 -12.44 7.05 7.59
CA ASN A 83 -11.13 7.69 7.72
C ASN A 83 -10.65 8.27 6.37
N ALA A 84 -10.81 7.50 5.29
CA ALA A 84 -10.51 7.92 3.94
C ALA A 84 -11.36 9.13 3.53
N ASP A 85 -12.67 9.10 3.77
CA ASP A 85 -13.57 10.23 3.48
C ASP A 85 -13.19 11.50 4.27
N ILE A 86 -12.85 11.37 5.57
CA ILE A 86 -12.37 12.49 6.39
C ILE A 86 -11.08 13.07 5.80
N ILE A 87 -10.14 12.20 5.42
CA ILE A 87 -8.88 12.59 4.79
C ILE A 87 -9.13 13.34 3.48
N PHE A 88 -9.96 12.79 2.60
CA PHE A 88 -10.22 13.39 1.28
C PHE A 88 -11.01 14.69 1.38
N ARG A 89 -11.94 14.82 2.32
CA ARG A 89 -12.67 16.06 2.58
C ARG A 89 -11.79 17.17 3.15
N ASN A 90 -10.78 16.82 3.94
CA ASN A 90 -9.83 17.75 4.55
C ASN A 90 -8.48 17.72 3.85
N TYR A 91 -8.50 17.72 2.51
CA TYR A 91 -7.30 17.63 1.69
C TYR A 91 -6.26 18.70 2.07
N ASP A 92 -5.06 18.23 2.39
CA ASP A 92 -3.87 19.06 2.59
C ASP A 92 -2.79 18.64 1.58
N SER A 93 -2.44 19.53 0.66
CA SER A 93 -1.42 19.25 -0.36
C SER A 93 -0.05 18.92 0.22
N ARG A 94 0.23 19.31 1.47
CA ARG A 94 1.46 18.95 2.18
C ARG A 94 1.50 17.47 2.58
N LEU A 95 0.34 16.81 2.66
CA LEU A 95 0.20 15.40 3.03
C LEU A 95 0.10 14.48 1.81
N LEU A 96 0.41 14.97 0.61
CA LEU A 96 0.24 14.20 -0.62
C LEU A 96 1.07 12.90 -0.66
N ALA A 97 2.24 12.84 -0.01
CA ALA A 97 3.08 11.62 0.06
C ALA A 97 2.46 10.59 1.00
N MET A 98 1.80 11.08 2.04
CA MET A 98 0.98 10.25 2.90
C MET A 98 -0.21 9.71 2.10
N TYR A 99 -0.94 10.55 1.37
CA TYR A 99 -2.06 10.13 0.52
C TYR A 99 -1.64 9.13 -0.55
N TYR A 100 -0.44 9.29 -1.11
CA TYR A 100 0.18 8.33 -1.98
C TYR A 100 0.34 6.99 -1.27
N ARG A 101 1.06 6.88 -0.15
CA ARG A 101 1.20 5.60 0.58
C ARG A 101 -0.16 4.98 0.96
N LEU A 102 -1.08 5.80 1.45
CA LEU A 102 -2.44 5.40 1.83
C LEU A 102 -3.18 4.76 0.66
N VAL A 103 -3.37 5.50 -0.42
CA VAL A 103 -4.13 5.01 -1.58
C VAL A 103 -3.33 3.95 -2.36
N TRP A 104 -2.00 3.95 -2.25
CA TRP A 104 -1.14 3.22 -3.17
C TRP A 104 -0.58 1.91 -2.67
N GLU A 105 -0.38 1.71 -1.37
CA GLU A 105 0.25 0.49 -0.85
C GLU A 105 -0.71 -0.41 -0.04
N SER A 106 -1.90 0.08 0.33
CA SER A 106 -2.87 -0.71 1.08
C SER A 106 -3.26 -2.00 0.35
N SER A 107 -3.17 -3.10 1.08
CA SER A 107 -3.49 -4.45 0.64
C SER A 107 -4.90 -4.86 1.05
N CYS A 108 -5.46 -4.21 2.07
CA CYS A 108 -6.64 -4.72 2.77
C CYS A 108 -7.92 -3.98 2.48
N ILE A 109 -7.85 -2.67 2.24
CA ILE A 109 -9.05 -1.85 2.31
C ILE A 109 -9.16 -0.94 1.08
N LYS A 110 -10.37 -0.94 0.52
CA LYS A 110 -10.68 -0.54 -0.86
C LYS A 110 -11.61 0.68 -0.85
N LEU A 111 -11.42 1.58 -1.81
CA LEU A 111 -12.30 2.74 -2.02
C LEU A 111 -13.64 2.28 -2.64
N GLY A 112 -14.75 2.81 -2.15
CA GLY A 112 -16.07 2.68 -2.80
C GLY A 112 -16.09 3.39 -4.15
N GLU A 113 -16.99 2.99 -5.06
CA GLU A 113 -17.11 3.59 -6.40
C GLU A 113 -17.36 5.10 -6.37
N ASP A 114 -18.18 5.56 -5.42
CA ASP A 114 -18.50 6.96 -5.16
C ASP A 114 -17.27 7.80 -4.76
N GLN A 115 -16.29 7.15 -4.12
CA GLN A 115 -15.04 7.79 -3.74
C GLN A 115 -14.04 7.90 -4.90
N LEU A 116 -14.20 7.12 -5.99
CA LEU A 116 -13.32 7.18 -7.16
C LEU A 116 -13.53 8.43 -8.00
N ASP A 117 -14.78 8.86 -8.18
CA ASP A 117 -15.08 10.13 -8.86
C ASP A 117 -14.56 11.33 -8.04
N GLY A 118 -14.56 11.19 -6.72
CA GLY A 118 -13.86 12.09 -5.81
C GLY A 118 -12.34 12.06 -6.01
N LEU A 119 -11.78 10.88 -6.30
CA LEU A 119 -10.36 10.68 -6.56
C LEU A 119 -9.89 11.35 -7.85
N ASP A 120 -10.66 11.29 -8.95
CA ASP A 120 -10.30 11.98 -10.20
C ASP A 120 -10.30 13.51 -10.03
N LYS A 121 -11.29 14.04 -9.31
CA LYS A 121 -11.34 15.46 -8.92
C LYS A 121 -10.20 15.80 -7.97
N TRP A 122 -9.87 14.92 -7.05
CA TRP A 122 -8.75 15.05 -6.12
C TRP A 122 -7.42 15.06 -6.87
N PHE A 123 -7.15 14.12 -7.79
CA PHE A 123 -5.96 14.10 -8.63
C PHE A 123 -5.86 15.37 -9.48
N SER A 124 -6.98 15.85 -10.03
CA SER A 124 -7.01 17.12 -10.77
C SER A 124 -6.77 18.34 -9.86
N ALA A 125 -7.26 18.32 -8.63
CA ALA A 125 -7.07 19.38 -7.63
C ALA A 125 -5.66 19.37 -7.02
N VAL A 126 -5.07 18.18 -6.87
CA VAL A 126 -3.67 17.94 -6.54
C VAL A 126 -2.81 18.53 -7.67
N LYS A 127 -3.05 18.12 -8.91
CA LYS A 127 -2.33 18.58 -10.10
C LYS A 127 -2.34 20.09 -10.26
N SER A 128 -3.48 20.74 -9.98
CA SER A 128 -3.61 22.20 -10.07
C SER A 128 -3.01 22.97 -8.87
N LYS A 129 -2.72 22.28 -7.75
CA LYS A 129 -2.14 22.87 -6.53
C LYS A 129 -0.68 22.51 -6.29
N ILE A 130 -0.13 21.54 -7.02
CA ILE A 130 1.32 21.33 -7.10
C ILE A 130 1.88 22.54 -7.85
N PRO A 131 2.66 23.42 -7.20
CA PRO A 131 3.33 24.49 -7.92
C PRO A 131 4.17 23.87 -9.03
N HIS A 132 4.20 24.48 -10.22
CA HIS A 132 5.11 24.08 -11.30
C HIS A 132 6.58 23.99 -10.85
N GLU A 133 6.91 24.57 -9.69
CA GLU A 133 8.16 24.34 -8.96
C GLU A 133 8.07 23.09 -8.07
N ASP A 134 8.29 21.93 -8.70
CA ASP A 134 9.24 20.85 -8.34
C ASP A 134 9.29 20.25 -6.91
N SER A 135 8.78 20.88 -5.84
CA SER A 135 9.19 20.48 -4.48
C SER A 135 8.58 19.16 -3.98
N TYR A 136 7.34 18.84 -4.38
CA TYR A 136 6.67 17.64 -3.89
C TYR A 136 6.93 16.39 -4.75
N PHE A 137 6.92 16.52 -6.09
CA PHE A 137 7.32 15.42 -6.96
C PHE A 137 8.75 15.00 -6.61
N ARG A 138 9.65 15.98 -6.38
CA ARG A 138 10.95 15.73 -5.75
C ARG A 138 10.82 15.09 -4.38
N GLN A 139 9.99 15.53 -3.44
CA GLN A 139 9.88 14.87 -2.12
C GLN A 139 9.31 13.43 -2.15
N ALA A 140 8.40 13.10 -3.07
CA ALA A 140 7.88 11.74 -3.23
C ALA A 140 8.92 10.82 -3.92
N VAL A 141 9.66 11.39 -4.87
CA VAL A 141 10.84 10.80 -5.52
C VAL A 141 12.04 10.68 -4.54
N LEU A 142 12.19 11.62 -3.61
CA LEU A 142 13.22 11.72 -2.57
C LEU A 142 12.79 11.09 -1.24
N PHE A 143 11.57 10.53 -1.15
CA PHE A 143 11.24 9.54 -0.12
C PHE A 143 11.98 8.25 -0.48
N ASN A 144 13.30 8.36 -0.55
CA ASN A 144 14.21 7.26 -0.60
C ASN A 144 14.07 6.55 0.74
N ASP A 145 13.96 5.23 0.67
CA ASP A 145 14.36 4.43 1.80
C ASP A 145 15.82 4.85 2.11
N PRO A 146 16.15 5.30 3.33
CA PRO A 146 17.52 5.68 3.66
C PRO A 146 18.52 4.54 3.41
N ASN A 147 18.03 3.30 3.32
CA ASN A 147 18.83 2.13 2.99
C ASN A 147 18.88 1.79 1.49
N SER A 148 18.27 2.60 0.61
CA SER A 148 18.35 2.41 -0.84
C SER A 148 19.73 2.84 -1.35
N THR A 149 20.47 1.92 -1.97
CA THR A 149 21.82 2.19 -2.50
C THR A 149 21.73 2.84 -3.87
N GLU A 150 22.19 4.10 -4.03
CA GLU A 150 22.19 4.87 -5.31
C GLU A 150 22.86 4.15 -6.50
N ASP A 151 23.60 3.06 -6.30
CA ASP A 151 24.26 2.33 -7.40
C ASP A 151 23.48 1.12 -7.93
N ALA A 152 22.26 0.84 -7.44
CA ALA A 152 21.47 -0.30 -7.91
C ALA A 152 21.03 -0.11 -9.38
N GLU A 153 21.28 -1.11 -10.22
CA GLU A 153 20.76 -1.17 -11.59
C GLU A 153 19.27 -1.56 -11.61
N PRO A 154 18.49 -1.02 -12.57
CA PRO A 154 17.11 -1.45 -12.76
C PRO A 154 17.04 -2.93 -13.20
N PRO A 155 15.91 -3.62 -12.97
CA PRO A 155 15.69 -4.98 -13.46
C PRO A 155 15.92 -5.11 -14.97
N ARG A 156 16.44 -6.26 -15.42
CA ARG A 156 16.88 -6.52 -16.80
C ARG A 156 15.85 -6.15 -17.89
N ASP A 157 14.57 -6.34 -17.62
CA ASP A 157 13.47 -6.09 -18.56
C ASP A 157 12.61 -4.89 -18.13
N TYR A 158 13.20 -3.89 -17.46
CA TYR A 158 12.49 -2.77 -16.87
C TYR A 158 11.58 -2.03 -17.86
N GLU A 159 12.13 -1.54 -18.99
CA GLU A 159 11.36 -0.78 -19.99
C GLU A 159 10.26 -1.63 -20.64
N ILE A 160 10.56 -2.91 -20.91
CA ILE A 160 9.58 -3.85 -21.46
C ILE A 160 8.44 -4.05 -20.45
N THR A 161 8.78 -4.26 -19.17
CA THR A 161 7.81 -4.43 -18.08
C THR A 161 6.94 -3.18 -17.92
N LYS A 162 7.54 -1.99 -18.02
CA LYS A 162 6.84 -0.71 -17.93
C LYS A 162 5.79 -0.59 -19.03
N ALA A 163 6.21 -0.76 -20.28
CA ALA A 163 5.31 -0.71 -21.44
C ALA A 163 4.17 -1.74 -21.33
N LEU A 164 4.48 -2.97 -20.90
CA LEU A 164 3.48 -4.03 -20.70
C LEU A 164 2.49 -3.68 -19.60
N CYS A 165 2.95 -3.17 -18.45
CA CYS A 165 2.06 -2.76 -17.35
C CYS A 165 1.10 -1.65 -17.78
N VAL A 166 1.61 -0.62 -18.47
CA VAL A 166 0.81 0.51 -18.96
C VAL A 166 -0.22 0.05 -19.99
N SER A 167 0.21 -0.72 -21.00
CA SER A 167 -0.69 -1.21 -22.04
C SER A 167 -1.76 -2.15 -21.46
N ALA A 168 -1.38 -3.05 -20.56
CA ALA A 168 -2.30 -3.99 -19.94
C ALA A 168 -3.35 -3.27 -19.09
N ILE A 169 -2.96 -2.28 -18.26
CA ILE A 169 -3.92 -1.58 -17.40
C ILE A 169 -4.89 -0.72 -18.22
N GLN A 170 -4.40 -0.06 -19.28
CA GLN A 170 -5.23 0.67 -20.24
C GLN A 170 -6.26 -0.25 -20.89
N HIS A 171 -5.83 -1.45 -21.31
CA HIS A 171 -6.75 -2.45 -21.86
C HIS A 171 -7.76 -2.93 -20.81
N ARG A 172 -7.34 -3.24 -19.58
CA ARG A 172 -8.27 -3.71 -18.53
C ARG A 172 -9.33 -2.65 -18.18
N CYS A 173 -8.99 -1.36 -18.28
CA CYS A 173 -9.92 -0.26 -18.04
C CYS A 173 -11.12 -0.20 -19.00
N THR A 174 -11.03 -0.81 -20.19
CA THR A 174 -12.14 -0.84 -21.15
C THR A 174 -13.06 -2.04 -20.91
N MET A 175 -12.68 -2.95 -20.00
CA MET A 175 -13.45 -4.16 -19.71
C MET A 175 -14.51 -3.90 -18.65
N THR A 176 -15.60 -4.67 -18.73
CA THR A 176 -16.64 -4.69 -17.71
C THR A 176 -16.34 -5.76 -16.67
N PHE A 177 -16.30 -5.38 -15.41
CA PHE A 177 -16.22 -6.30 -14.28
C PHE A 177 -17.61 -6.50 -13.68
N GLY A 178 -17.86 -7.64 -13.02
CA GLY A 178 -19.11 -7.86 -12.28
C GLY A 178 -19.23 -6.95 -11.05
N GLU A 179 -20.10 -7.29 -10.08
CA GLU A 179 -20.23 -6.63 -8.76
C GLU A 179 -18.98 -6.84 -7.87
N SER A 180 -17.82 -6.48 -8.40
CA SER A 180 -16.50 -6.67 -7.79
C SER A 180 -15.79 -5.32 -7.75
N ASN A 181 -14.93 -5.14 -6.75
CA ASN A 181 -14.09 -3.95 -6.62
C ASN A 181 -12.97 -3.86 -7.68
N MET A 182 -12.99 -4.71 -8.72
CA MET A 182 -11.97 -4.73 -9.78
C MET A 182 -12.05 -3.50 -10.68
N SER A 183 -13.25 -3.02 -10.97
CA SER A 183 -13.45 -1.75 -11.69
C SER A 183 -12.71 -0.60 -11.00
N SER A 184 -12.83 -0.52 -9.67
CA SER A 184 -12.15 0.45 -8.83
C SER A 184 -10.63 0.32 -8.86
N LEU A 185 -10.11 -0.91 -8.69
CA LEU A 185 -8.67 -1.18 -8.71
C LEU A 185 -8.04 -0.86 -10.06
N VAL A 186 -8.72 -1.21 -11.14
CA VAL A 186 -8.25 -0.99 -12.51
C VAL A 186 -8.23 0.51 -12.85
N ARG A 187 -9.28 1.25 -12.48
CA ARG A 187 -9.30 2.73 -12.62
C ARG A 187 -8.18 3.39 -11.83
N LEU A 188 -7.94 2.94 -10.60
CA LEU A 188 -6.82 3.42 -9.79
C LEU A 188 -5.47 3.07 -10.44
N GLY A 189 -5.33 1.87 -11.01
CA GLY A 189 -4.16 1.49 -11.79
C GLY A 189 -3.92 2.42 -12.98
N LEU A 190 -4.94 2.71 -13.79
CA LEU A 190 -4.82 3.63 -14.92
C LEU A 190 -4.40 5.04 -14.49
N LEU A 191 -4.97 5.52 -13.39
CA LEU A 191 -4.64 6.84 -12.87
C LEU A 191 -3.17 6.93 -12.46
N LYS A 192 -2.63 5.85 -11.89
CA LYS A 192 -1.21 5.76 -11.55
C LYS A 192 -0.31 5.56 -12.76
N SER A 193 -0.75 4.86 -13.79
CA SER A 193 0.06 4.67 -15.00
C SER A 193 0.35 6.01 -15.69
N ARG A 194 -0.57 6.98 -15.62
CA ARG A 194 -0.35 8.34 -16.14
C ARG A 194 0.84 9.06 -15.50
N VAL A 195 1.18 8.71 -14.25
CA VAL A 195 2.37 9.28 -13.59
C VAL A 195 3.65 8.80 -14.26
N LEU A 196 3.65 7.61 -14.87
CA LEU A 196 4.80 7.12 -15.65
C LEU A 196 5.01 7.99 -16.90
N ASP A 197 3.92 8.25 -17.64
CA ASP A 197 3.94 9.08 -18.84
C ASP A 197 4.41 10.52 -18.53
N GLU A 198 3.92 11.11 -17.42
CA GLU A 198 4.31 12.46 -17.00
C GLU A 198 5.80 12.60 -16.65
N ILE A 199 6.43 11.53 -16.16
CA ILE A 199 7.88 11.51 -15.88
C ILE A 199 8.67 11.42 -17.18
N ASP A 200 8.22 10.59 -18.11
CA ASP A 200 8.89 10.38 -19.40
C ASP A 200 8.79 11.62 -20.31
N GLU A 201 7.75 12.43 -20.16
CA GLU A 201 7.56 13.69 -20.89
C GLU A 201 8.42 14.85 -20.35
N GLN A 202 9.16 14.67 -19.25
CA GLN A 202 10.02 15.73 -18.73
C GLN A 202 11.19 16.03 -19.69
N PRO A 203 11.53 17.32 -19.93
CA PRO A 203 12.48 17.74 -20.97
C PRO A 203 13.96 17.44 -20.65
N SER A 204 14.25 16.55 -19.71
CA SER A 204 15.62 16.17 -19.31
C SER A 204 16.15 15.08 -20.23
N ASP A 205 17.39 15.24 -20.72
CA ASP A 205 18.07 14.22 -21.55
C ASP A 205 18.33 12.90 -20.78
N GLU A 206 18.36 12.96 -19.44
CA GLU A 206 18.48 11.80 -18.55
C GLU A 206 17.44 11.88 -17.43
N ILE A 207 16.69 10.80 -17.23
CA ILE A 207 15.77 10.65 -16.10
C ILE A 207 16.61 10.38 -14.85
N PRO A 208 16.54 11.21 -13.79
CA PRO A 208 17.23 10.94 -12.54
C PRO A 208 16.87 9.57 -11.98
N GLN A 209 17.84 8.83 -11.46
CA GLN A 209 17.60 7.48 -10.94
C GLN A 209 16.53 7.43 -9.84
N SER A 210 16.40 8.49 -9.04
CA SER A 210 15.32 8.61 -8.06
C SER A 210 13.93 8.57 -8.72
N GLN A 211 13.77 9.16 -9.91
CA GLN A 211 12.54 9.08 -10.68
C GLN A 211 12.33 7.67 -11.25
N THR A 212 13.37 7.01 -11.75
CA THR A 212 13.31 5.61 -12.21
C THR A 212 12.91 4.65 -11.07
N ARG A 213 13.42 4.87 -9.86
CA ARG A 213 13.00 4.12 -8.66
C ARG A 213 11.55 4.35 -8.32
N PHE A 214 11.11 5.59 -8.38
CA PHE A 214 9.72 5.93 -8.16
C PHE A 214 8.81 5.25 -9.20
N GLN A 215 9.16 5.32 -10.48
CA GLN A 215 8.49 4.59 -11.56
C GLN A 215 8.41 3.07 -11.26
N ALA A 216 9.47 2.47 -10.70
CA ALA A 216 9.46 1.06 -10.32
C ALA A 216 8.42 0.74 -9.23
N ARG A 217 8.26 1.63 -8.24
CA ARG A 217 7.20 1.50 -7.20
C ARG A 217 5.81 1.56 -7.83
N VAL A 218 5.60 2.48 -8.78
CA VAL A 218 4.35 2.56 -9.55
C VAL A 218 4.10 1.26 -10.30
N MET A 219 5.10 0.77 -11.04
CA MET A 219 5.01 -0.48 -11.82
C MET A 219 4.71 -1.69 -10.94
N ALA A 220 5.35 -1.81 -9.76
CA ALA A 220 5.06 -2.88 -8.82
C ALA A 220 3.59 -2.88 -8.38
N TYR A 221 3.01 -1.70 -8.15
CA TYR A 221 1.59 -1.58 -7.88
C TYR A 221 0.72 -1.95 -9.08
N LEU A 222 1.05 -1.47 -10.28
CA LEU A 222 0.30 -1.84 -11.50
C LEU A 222 0.29 -3.36 -11.66
N MET A 223 1.42 -4.01 -11.41
CA MET A 223 1.53 -5.47 -11.49
C MET A 223 0.66 -6.18 -10.44
N LYS A 224 0.57 -5.66 -9.21
CA LYS A 224 -0.39 -6.15 -8.20
C LYS A 224 -1.82 -6.09 -8.73
N VAL A 225 -2.25 -4.93 -9.25
CA VAL A 225 -3.61 -4.74 -9.78
C VAL A 225 -3.86 -5.72 -10.94
N LEU A 226 -2.91 -5.83 -11.88
CA LEU A 226 -3.02 -6.74 -13.01
C LEU A 226 -3.10 -8.20 -12.57
N MET A 227 -2.37 -8.60 -11.53
CA MET A 227 -2.49 -9.95 -10.97
C MET A 227 -3.86 -10.22 -10.35
N ASP A 228 -4.39 -9.28 -9.56
CA ASP A 228 -5.71 -9.44 -8.94
C ASP A 228 -6.82 -9.52 -9.98
N VAL A 229 -6.73 -8.70 -11.03
CA VAL A 229 -7.67 -8.64 -12.15
C VAL A 229 -7.56 -9.85 -13.05
N ASP A 230 -6.35 -10.26 -13.43
CA ASP A 230 -6.17 -11.41 -14.30
C ASP A 230 -6.60 -12.71 -13.62
N ARG A 231 -6.44 -12.80 -12.29
CA ARG A 231 -7.01 -13.91 -11.50
C ARG A 231 -8.53 -13.93 -11.54
N GLU A 232 -9.19 -12.77 -11.39
CA GLU A 232 -10.66 -12.67 -11.47
C GLU A 232 -11.17 -13.07 -12.86
N LEU A 233 -10.44 -12.68 -13.90
CA LEU A 233 -10.75 -13.00 -15.29
C LEU A 233 -10.39 -14.45 -15.67
N GLY A 234 -9.79 -15.23 -14.76
CA GLY A 234 -9.37 -16.60 -15.03
C GLY A 234 -8.29 -16.71 -16.11
N LEU A 235 -7.48 -15.66 -16.31
CA LEU A 235 -6.41 -15.66 -17.30
C LEU A 235 -5.26 -16.52 -16.81
N ASP A 236 -4.74 -17.36 -17.72
CA ASP A 236 -3.56 -18.18 -17.46
C ASP A 236 -2.31 -17.29 -17.50
N VAL A 237 -1.84 -16.91 -16.32
CA VAL A 237 -0.67 -16.06 -16.13
C VAL A 237 0.27 -16.74 -15.16
N ASN A 238 1.58 -16.69 -15.44
CA ASN A 238 2.57 -17.17 -14.48
C ASN A 238 2.60 -16.23 -13.26
N VAL A 239 1.81 -16.57 -12.24
CA VAL A 239 1.63 -15.78 -11.02
C VAL A 239 2.95 -15.68 -10.25
N ALA A 240 3.75 -16.75 -10.20
CA ALA A 240 5.04 -16.75 -9.53
C ALA A 240 6.02 -15.76 -10.18
N ASP A 241 6.14 -15.77 -11.51
CA ASP A 241 7.03 -14.83 -12.21
C ASP A 241 6.60 -13.38 -12.03
N ARG A 242 5.28 -13.10 -12.04
CA ARG A 242 4.78 -11.75 -11.74
C ARG A 242 5.06 -11.32 -10.30
N MET A 243 4.95 -12.23 -9.33
CA MET A 243 5.33 -11.95 -7.95
C MET A 243 6.82 -11.64 -7.84
N ARG A 244 7.70 -12.41 -8.49
CA ARG A 244 9.15 -12.17 -8.52
C ARG A 244 9.49 -10.82 -9.17
N ASN A 245 8.89 -10.51 -10.32
CA ASN A 245 9.10 -9.22 -10.97
C ASN A 245 8.61 -8.05 -10.10
N LYS A 246 7.51 -8.23 -9.35
CA LYS A 246 6.98 -7.21 -8.45
C LYS A 246 7.94 -6.97 -7.29
N ILE A 247 8.49 -8.04 -6.72
CA ILE A 247 9.51 -7.98 -5.67
C ILE A 247 10.75 -7.23 -6.20
N ALA A 248 11.28 -7.59 -7.37
CA ALA A 248 12.45 -6.93 -7.96
C ALA A 248 12.22 -5.42 -8.19
N LEU A 249 11.03 -5.03 -8.66
CA LEU A 249 10.65 -3.62 -8.82
C LEU A 249 10.56 -2.89 -7.48
N ARG A 250 10.06 -3.54 -6.43
CA ARG A 250 10.02 -2.97 -5.07
C ARG A 250 11.40 -2.87 -4.43
N GLU A 251 12.27 -3.87 -4.63
CA GLU A 251 13.65 -3.85 -4.14
C GLU A 251 14.43 -2.69 -4.77
N PHE A 252 14.32 -2.53 -6.09
CA PHE A 252 14.94 -1.40 -6.80
C PHE A 252 14.30 -0.06 -6.41
N GLY A 253 12.97 -0.02 -6.30
CA GLY A 253 12.25 1.21 -5.96
C GLY A 253 12.48 1.66 -4.52
N TYR A 254 12.58 0.75 -3.58
CA TYR A 254 12.82 0.99 -2.15
C TYR A 254 14.19 0.44 -1.75
N SER A 255 14.22 -0.52 -0.84
CA SER A 255 15.39 -1.29 -0.43
C SER A 255 14.98 -2.76 -0.29
N SER A 256 15.96 -3.65 -0.19
CA SER A 256 15.70 -5.08 0.06
C SER A 256 15.06 -5.35 1.43
N THR A 257 15.26 -4.47 2.41
CA THR A 257 14.72 -4.57 3.78
C THR A 257 13.41 -3.78 3.95
N SER A 258 12.90 -3.17 2.89
CA SER A 258 11.62 -2.46 2.92
C SER A 258 10.49 -3.40 3.37
N PRO A 259 9.60 -2.98 4.29
CA PRO A 259 8.46 -3.80 4.73
C PRO A 259 7.58 -4.29 3.57
N GLN A 260 7.45 -3.50 2.50
CA GLN A 260 6.70 -3.87 1.30
C GLN A 260 7.35 -5.03 0.53
N VAL A 261 8.68 -5.10 0.50
CA VAL A 261 9.43 -6.20 -0.11
C VAL A 261 9.25 -7.45 0.73
N ILE A 262 9.48 -7.36 2.04
CA ILE A 262 9.36 -8.49 2.98
C ILE A 262 7.93 -9.07 2.93
N TYR A 263 6.90 -8.22 2.92
CA TYR A 263 5.51 -8.65 2.78
C TYR A 263 5.27 -9.42 1.47
N ASP A 264 5.76 -8.91 0.35
CA ASP A 264 5.58 -9.56 -0.95
C ASP A 264 6.34 -10.89 -1.05
N MET A 265 7.51 -11.01 -0.40
CA MET A 265 8.24 -12.27 -0.29
C MET A 265 7.44 -13.30 0.50
N TRP A 266 6.78 -12.92 1.60
CA TRP A 266 5.85 -13.84 2.30
C TRP A 266 4.66 -14.24 1.44
N GLN A 267 4.11 -13.34 0.62
CA GLN A 267 3.03 -13.72 -0.31
C GLN A 267 3.51 -14.73 -1.36
N LEU A 268 4.73 -14.55 -1.89
CA LEU A 268 5.35 -15.49 -2.83
C LEU A 268 5.63 -16.84 -2.16
N GLU A 269 6.15 -16.85 -0.94
CA GLU A 269 6.38 -18.08 -0.17
C GLU A 269 5.09 -18.87 0.05
N ALA A 270 4.03 -18.22 0.51
CA ALA A 270 2.73 -18.85 0.71
C ALA A 270 2.14 -19.40 -0.60
N PHE A 271 2.34 -18.68 -1.71
CA PHE A 271 1.93 -19.12 -3.04
C PHE A 271 2.71 -20.38 -3.48
N LEU A 272 4.04 -20.36 -3.38
CA LEU A 272 4.90 -21.49 -3.76
C LEU A 272 4.60 -22.76 -2.95
N GLN A 273 4.31 -22.62 -1.64
CA GLN A 273 3.88 -23.76 -0.83
C GLN A 273 2.58 -24.38 -1.31
N LYS A 274 1.62 -23.55 -1.70
CA LYS A 274 0.34 -24.01 -2.21
C LYS A 274 0.50 -24.76 -3.54
N GLU A 275 1.40 -24.29 -4.40
CA GLU A 275 1.72 -24.94 -5.68
C GLU A 275 2.64 -26.17 -5.53
N GLY A 276 3.13 -26.44 -4.32
CA GLY A 276 3.98 -27.61 -4.02
C GLY A 276 5.47 -27.41 -4.27
N ASP A 277 5.91 -26.19 -4.61
CA ASP A 277 7.34 -25.84 -4.72
C ASP A 277 7.93 -25.53 -3.34
N VAL A 278 8.05 -26.57 -2.53
CA VAL A 278 8.46 -26.47 -1.13
C VAL A 278 9.91 -25.99 -0.99
N ALA A 279 10.78 -26.39 -1.91
CA ALA A 279 12.21 -26.07 -1.85
C ALA A 279 12.46 -24.58 -2.11
N GLU A 280 11.81 -23.99 -3.14
CA GLU A 280 11.91 -22.55 -3.36
C GLU A 280 11.23 -21.77 -2.23
N ALA A 281 10.06 -22.22 -1.78
CA ALA A 281 9.35 -21.58 -0.66
C ALA A 281 10.21 -21.49 0.60
N GLU A 282 10.95 -22.54 0.95
CA GLU A 282 11.85 -22.55 2.10
C GLU A 282 13.02 -21.56 1.92
N LYS A 283 13.58 -21.45 0.71
CA LYS A 283 14.60 -20.46 0.39
C LYS A 283 14.07 -19.03 0.56
N ILE A 284 12.89 -18.74 0.02
CA ILE A 284 12.25 -17.42 0.15
C ILE A 284 11.96 -17.11 1.62
N ARG A 285 11.46 -18.09 2.39
CA ARG A 285 11.21 -17.95 3.82
C ARG A 285 12.46 -17.52 4.59
N ASN A 286 13.57 -18.23 4.41
CA ASN A 286 14.81 -17.96 5.13
C ASN A 286 15.35 -16.55 4.81
N GLU A 287 15.31 -16.15 3.54
CA GLU A 287 15.71 -14.81 3.12
C GLU A 287 14.77 -13.73 3.69
N THR A 288 13.46 -14.01 3.75
CA THR A 288 12.47 -13.08 4.32
C THR A 288 12.73 -12.82 5.80
N TYR A 289 13.03 -13.87 6.58
CA TYR A 289 13.37 -13.73 8.00
C TYR A 289 14.64 -12.92 8.21
N LYS A 290 15.69 -13.21 7.43
CA LYS A 290 16.95 -12.45 7.49
C LYS A 290 16.72 -10.95 7.28
N ARG A 291 15.95 -10.58 6.25
CA ARG A 291 15.64 -9.18 5.95
C ARG A 291 14.74 -8.53 6.99
N LEU A 292 13.86 -9.31 7.62
CA LEU A 292 13.05 -8.83 8.74
C LEU A 292 13.91 -8.52 9.96
N GLU A 293 14.86 -9.39 10.30
CA GLU A 293 15.83 -9.14 11.38
C GLU A 293 16.62 -7.86 11.10
N GLU A 294 17.17 -7.73 9.89
CA GLU A 294 17.88 -6.52 9.45
C GLU A 294 17.01 -5.26 9.54
N TYR A 295 15.73 -5.34 9.14
CA TYR A 295 14.80 -4.22 9.26
C TYR A 295 14.53 -3.84 10.72
N VAL A 296 14.31 -4.82 11.61
CA VAL A 296 14.06 -4.59 13.03
C VAL A 296 15.27 -3.93 13.70
N ASP A 297 16.48 -4.37 13.36
CA ASP A 297 17.73 -3.78 13.88
C ASP A 297 17.93 -2.31 13.44
N GLN A 298 17.31 -1.90 12.33
CA GLN A 298 17.37 -0.53 11.82
C GLN A 298 16.30 0.39 12.42
N VAL A 299 15.29 -0.15 13.11
CA VAL A 299 14.27 0.68 13.78
C VAL A 299 14.94 1.39 14.95
N PRO A 300 14.97 2.75 14.98
CA PRO A 300 15.56 3.48 16.08
C PRO A 300 14.86 3.09 17.39
N VAL A 301 15.60 2.51 18.33
CA VAL A 301 15.17 2.43 19.71
C VAL A 301 15.46 3.79 20.30
N ASP A 302 14.48 4.70 20.28
CA ASP A 302 14.59 5.92 21.07
C ASP A 302 14.86 5.49 22.53
N GLU A 303 16.03 5.83 23.06
CA GLU A 303 16.28 5.82 24.50
C GLU A 303 15.27 6.79 25.12
N VAL A 304 14.22 6.22 25.73
CA VAL A 304 13.18 6.94 26.50
C VAL A 304 13.79 7.74 27.64
#